data_AF-A0AA87C2B8-F1
#
_entry.id   AF-A0AA87C2B8-F1
#
_cell.length_a   1.000
_cell.length_b   1.000
_cell.length_c   1.000
_cell.angle_alpha   90.00
_cell.angle_beta   90.00
_cell.angle_gamma   90.00
#
_symmetry.space_group_name_H-M   'P 1'
#
loop_
_entity.id
_entity.type
_entity.pdbx_description
1 polymer ?
#
loop_
_entity_poly.entity_id
_entity_poly.type
_entity_poly.pdbx_seq_one_letter_code
_entity_poly.pdbx_strand_id
1 'polypeptide(L)'
;MLNRIINILTRKNRLRSSSKLNEIKKGSSYFSERIELGEYIYVGPGYFINAKGGLEIGDGTIVGPNVTIWTVNHNYNSNTHIPYDNIDYLEKVSIGKGVWIGEGVKILPGVKIGDGAVIAMGSVVFSNVSENTLVVGNPAKEVKLLHKKRIELISQNQFYLKSGVRNKTDVKVKNKGGY
;
A
#
# COMPACT_ATOMS: atom_id res chain seq x y z
N MET A 1 14.41 39.64 -5.28
CA MET A 1 14.76 38.23 -5.62
C MET A 1 14.30 37.35 -4.48
N LEU A 2 13.61 36.25 -4.81
CA LEU A 2 13.39 35.03 -4.01
C LEU A 2 12.83 35.19 -2.58
N ASN A 3 11.52 35.37 -2.48
CA ASN A 3 10.74 34.77 -1.38
C ASN A 3 9.51 34.09 -1.96
N ARG A 4 9.77 33.14 -2.86
CA ARG A 4 8.77 32.17 -3.30
C ARG A 4 8.87 30.98 -2.34
N ILE A 5 8.50 31.22 -1.07
CA ILE A 5 8.23 30.14 -0.12
C ILE A 5 7.14 29.32 -0.79
N ILE A 6 7.51 28.13 -1.24
CA ILE A 6 6.57 27.14 -1.73
C ILE A 6 5.70 26.83 -0.53
N ASN A 7 4.56 27.50 -0.46
CA ASN A 7 3.39 27.03 0.25
C ASN A 7 3.05 25.68 -0.37
N ILE A 8 3.72 24.60 0.07
CA ILE A 8 3.21 23.24 -0.04
C ILE A 8 2.03 23.20 0.92
N LEU A 9 0.97 23.92 0.55
CA LEU A 9 -0.36 23.69 1.08
C LEU A 9 -0.59 22.21 0.80
N THR A 10 -0.68 21.43 1.87
CA THR A 10 -1.14 20.04 1.85
C THR A 10 -2.57 20.02 1.33
N ARG A 11 -2.72 20.23 0.02
CA ARG A 11 -4.00 20.11 -0.65
C ARG A 11 -4.33 18.64 -0.62
N LYS A 12 -5.37 18.31 0.13
CA LYS A 12 -6.04 17.01 0.02
C LYS A 12 -6.41 16.82 -1.44
N ASN A 13 -5.64 16.00 -2.12
CA ASN A 13 -5.84 15.70 -3.52
C ASN A 13 -6.36 14.27 -3.60
N ARG A 14 -7.21 14.00 -4.60
CA ARG A 14 -7.54 12.63 -4.95
C ARG A 14 -6.31 12.01 -5.60
N LEU A 15 -5.97 10.78 -5.24
CA LEU A 15 -4.92 10.03 -5.92
C LEU A 15 -5.30 9.91 -7.40
N ARG A 16 -4.39 10.31 -8.29
CA ARG A 16 -4.56 10.24 -9.73
C ARG A 16 -3.50 9.31 -10.30
N SER A 17 -3.90 8.51 -11.27
CA SER A 17 -2.99 7.71 -12.09
C SER A 17 -2.85 8.39 -13.45
N SER A 18 -1.64 8.39 -14.01
CA SER A 18 -1.40 8.74 -15.41
C SER A 18 -1.85 7.62 -16.36
N SER A 19 -1.80 6.36 -15.92
CA SER A 19 -2.26 5.20 -16.69
C SER A 19 -3.77 5.01 -16.57
N LYS A 20 -4.45 4.84 -17.71
CA LYS A 20 -5.88 4.48 -17.81
C LYS A 20 -6.17 3.03 -17.37
N LEU A 21 -5.13 2.22 -17.19
CA LEU A 21 -5.24 0.82 -16.77
C LEU A 21 -5.47 0.68 -15.26
N ASN A 22 -5.26 1.76 -14.51
CA ASN A 22 -5.44 1.80 -13.07
C ASN A 22 -6.86 2.20 -12.68
N GLU A 23 -7.37 1.56 -11.62
CA GLU A 23 -8.68 1.82 -11.06
C GLU A 23 -8.57 2.36 -9.64
N ILE A 24 -8.83 3.67 -9.48
CA ILE A 24 -8.69 4.35 -8.19
C ILE A 24 -10.06 4.88 -7.76
N LYS A 25 -10.62 4.25 -6.72
CA LYS A 25 -11.90 4.66 -6.13
C LYS A 25 -11.74 5.93 -5.27
N LYS A 26 -12.81 6.36 -4.62
CA LYS A 26 -12.81 7.59 -3.80
C LYS A 26 -12.05 7.35 -2.49
N GLY A 27 -11.11 8.23 -2.17
CA GLY A 27 -10.34 8.21 -0.93
C GLY A 27 -9.63 9.56 -0.70
N SER A 28 -8.69 9.59 0.23
CA SER A 28 -7.92 10.77 0.59
C SER A 28 -6.44 10.52 0.41
N SER A 29 -5.73 11.41 -0.30
CA SER A 29 -4.28 11.40 -0.35
C SER A 29 -3.70 12.79 -0.07
N TYR A 30 -2.58 12.79 0.65
CA TYR A 30 -1.75 13.96 0.92
C TYR A 30 -0.38 13.71 0.28
N PHE A 31 0.22 14.76 -0.29
CA PHE A 31 1.48 14.68 -1.04
C PHE A 31 1.39 13.68 -2.21
N SER A 32 0.27 13.72 -2.94
CA SER A 32 0.00 12.78 -4.04
C SER A 32 1.03 12.82 -5.16
N GLU A 33 1.72 13.95 -5.32
CA GLU A 33 2.84 14.13 -6.24
C GLU A 33 4.07 13.27 -5.91
N ARG A 34 4.12 12.69 -4.70
CA ARG A 34 5.17 11.77 -4.23
C ARG A 34 4.73 10.30 -4.26
N ILE A 35 3.61 10.02 -4.92
CA ILE A 35 3.09 8.65 -5.08
C ILE A 35 3.38 8.18 -6.49
N GLU A 36 4.16 7.11 -6.59
CA GLU A 36 4.47 6.41 -7.83
C GLU A 36 3.62 5.16 -7.92
N LEU A 37 2.89 5.02 -9.03
CA LEU A 37 2.04 3.86 -9.32
C LEU A 37 2.52 3.19 -10.59
N GLY A 38 2.65 1.87 -10.53
CA GLY A 38 2.74 1.01 -11.71
C GLY A 38 1.44 0.94 -12.49
N GLU A 39 1.30 -0.08 -13.33
CA GLU A 39 0.10 -0.35 -14.12
C GLU A 39 -0.76 -1.46 -13.50
N TYR A 40 -2.03 -1.54 -13.92
CA TYR A 40 -2.97 -2.55 -13.44
C TYR A 40 -3.18 -2.52 -11.92
N ILE A 41 -3.14 -1.31 -11.34
CA ILE A 41 -3.38 -1.06 -9.92
C ILE A 41 -4.87 -0.90 -9.65
N TYR A 42 -5.35 -1.51 -8.57
CA TYR A 42 -6.66 -1.19 -7.99
C TYR A 42 -6.48 -0.57 -6.61
N VAL A 43 -7.16 0.54 -6.33
CA VAL A 43 -7.26 1.10 -4.98
C VAL A 43 -8.73 1.24 -4.60
N GLY A 44 -9.13 0.46 -3.58
CA GLY A 44 -10.49 0.41 -3.06
C GLY A 44 -10.95 1.72 -2.41
N PRO A 45 -12.27 1.89 -2.19
CA PRO A 45 -12.80 3.11 -1.60
C PRO A 45 -12.36 3.28 -0.14
N GLY A 46 -12.36 4.51 0.35
CA GLY A 46 -12.07 4.81 1.75
C GLY A 46 -10.58 4.77 2.12
N TYR A 47 -9.67 4.63 1.14
CA TYR A 47 -8.24 4.71 1.43
C TYR A 47 -7.86 6.05 2.05
N PHE A 48 -6.83 6.02 2.88
CA PHE A 48 -6.13 7.19 3.40
C PHE A 48 -4.63 7.03 3.17
N ILE A 49 -4.01 7.96 2.46
CA ILE A 49 -2.57 7.94 2.19
C ILE A 49 -1.95 9.28 2.60
N ASN A 50 -0.94 9.22 3.47
CA ASN A 50 -0.02 10.33 3.69
C ASN A 50 1.35 9.95 3.13
N ALA A 51 1.72 10.55 1.98
CA ALA A 51 2.92 10.20 1.23
C ALA A 51 4.03 11.25 1.31
N LYS A 52 4.11 12.05 2.38
CA LYS A 52 5.15 13.09 2.53
C LYS A 52 6.57 12.52 2.37
N GLY A 53 6.80 11.30 2.86
CA GLY A 53 8.06 10.54 2.74
C GLY A 53 8.18 9.69 1.47
N GLY A 54 7.15 9.68 0.61
CA GLY A 54 7.12 8.95 -0.64
C GLY A 54 6.43 7.59 -0.53
N LEU A 55 5.74 7.20 -1.60
CA LEU A 55 5.07 5.90 -1.73
C LEU A 55 5.28 5.36 -3.14
N GLU A 56 5.65 4.09 -3.24
CA GLU A 56 5.72 3.36 -4.50
C GLU A 56 4.84 2.11 -4.44
N ILE A 57 4.04 1.87 -5.49
CA ILE A 57 3.21 0.68 -5.63
C ILE A 57 3.46 0.04 -7.00
N GLY A 58 4.02 -1.17 -6.99
CA GLY A 58 4.36 -1.94 -8.19
C GLY A 58 3.15 -2.55 -8.90
N ASP A 59 3.35 -2.87 -10.19
CA ASP A 59 2.33 -3.34 -11.12
C ASP A 59 1.43 -4.47 -10.58
N GLY A 60 0.16 -4.45 -10.97
CA GLY A 60 -0.79 -5.52 -10.66
C GLY A 60 -1.20 -5.62 -9.19
N THR A 61 -0.78 -4.68 -8.34
CA THR A 61 -1.12 -4.65 -6.92
C THR A 61 -2.56 -4.19 -6.70
N ILE A 62 -3.25 -4.90 -5.81
CA ILE A 62 -4.63 -4.62 -5.40
C ILE A 62 -4.62 -4.16 -3.95
N VAL A 63 -5.00 -2.90 -3.76
CA VAL A 63 -5.23 -2.28 -2.44
C VAL A 63 -6.72 -2.33 -2.13
N GLY A 64 -7.09 -3.06 -1.08
CA GLY A 64 -8.47 -3.19 -0.62
C GLY A 64 -9.09 -1.87 -0.13
N PRO A 65 -10.39 -1.89 0.23
CA PRO A 65 -11.05 -0.75 0.85
C PRO A 65 -10.44 -0.37 2.20
N ASN A 66 -10.62 0.87 2.63
CA ASN A 66 -10.26 1.37 3.97
C ASN A 66 -8.78 1.18 4.37
N VAL A 67 -7.88 1.01 3.41
CA VAL A 67 -6.44 0.87 3.69
C VAL A 67 -5.84 2.23 4.06
N THR A 68 -5.02 2.22 5.11
CA THR A 68 -4.25 3.39 5.55
C THR A 68 -2.76 3.17 5.26
N ILE A 69 -2.11 4.11 4.58
CA ILE A 69 -0.66 4.10 4.35
C ILE A 69 -0.08 5.40 4.86
N TRP A 70 0.97 5.30 5.67
CA TRP A 70 1.62 6.45 6.29
C TRP A 70 3.12 6.39 6.04
N THR A 71 3.74 7.51 5.70
CA THR A 71 5.17 7.60 5.36
C THR A 71 5.93 8.61 6.23
N VAL A 72 5.36 8.97 7.39
CA VAL A 72 5.89 9.99 8.30
C VAL A 72 5.72 9.58 9.75
N ASN A 73 6.78 9.61 10.54
CA ASN A 73 6.67 9.55 12.00
C ASN A 73 7.09 10.90 12.60
N HIS A 74 6.45 11.27 13.70
CA HIS A 74 6.96 12.36 14.53
C HIS A 74 8.10 11.84 15.41
N ASN A 75 9.07 12.69 15.75
CA ASN A 75 10.06 12.38 16.78
C ASN A 75 9.43 12.46 18.18
N TYR A 76 8.76 11.38 18.58
CA TYR A 76 8.17 11.23 19.90
C TYR A 76 9.19 10.88 20.99
N ASN A 77 10.42 10.53 20.61
CA ASN A 77 11.54 10.30 21.54
C ASN A 77 12.43 11.55 21.63
N SER A 78 11.80 12.73 21.59
CA SER A 78 12.49 14.00 21.72
C SER A 78 12.84 14.30 23.17
N ASN A 79 13.95 14.99 23.37
CA ASN A 79 14.31 15.58 24.66
C ASN A 79 13.91 17.06 24.79
N THR A 80 13.18 17.63 23.82
CA THR A 80 12.82 19.06 23.79
C THR A 80 11.35 19.34 24.11
N HIS A 81 10.41 18.54 23.59
CA HIS A 81 8.96 18.78 23.72
C HIS A 81 8.17 17.47 23.78
N ILE A 82 6.96 17.54 24.34
CA ILE A 82 5.96 16.45 24.36
C ILE A 82 4.68 16.91 23.65
N PRO A 83 3.91 16.02 22.96
CA PRO A 83 4.19 14.59 22.75
C PRO A 83 5.23 14.29 21.66
N TYR A 84 5.69 15.30 20.92
CA TYR A 84 6.77 15.24 19.93
C TYR A 84 7.35 16.65 19.70
N ASP A 85 8.52 16.74 19.06
CA ASP A 85 9.14 18.02 18.68
C ASP A 85 8.83 18.44 17.23
N ASN A 86 9.64 19.35 16.68
CA ASN A 86 9.49 19.86 15.32
C ASN A 86 10.16 18.98 14.24
N ILE A 87 10.61 17.77 14.57
CA ILE A 87 11.26 16.82 13.65
C ILE A 87 10.25 15.76 13.19
N ASP A 88 10.10 15.65 11.88
CA ASP A 88 9.42 14.56 11.20
C ASP A 88 10.45 13.60 10.56
N TYR A 89 10.31 12.30 10.82
CA TYR A 89 11.00 11.24 10.08
C TYR A 89 10.20 10.88 8.84
N LEU A 90 10.77 11.17 7.66
CA LEU A 90 10.19 10.83 6.38
C LEU A 90 10.72 9.48 5.91
N GLU A 91 9.85 8.48 5.83
CA GLU A 91 10.25 7.10 5.55
C GLU A 91 9.40 6.53 4.41
N LYS A 92 10.01 6.37 3.23
CA LYS A 92 9.34 5.87 2.02
C LYS A 92 8.76 4.48 2.29
N VAL A 93 7.50 4.28 1.88
CA VAL A 93 6.86 2.95 1.82
C VAL A 93 6.99 2.42 0.39
N SER A 94 7.45 1.18 0.26
CA SER A 94 7.59 0.49 -1.03
C SER A 94 6.74 -0.77 -1.04
N ILE A 95 5.82 -0.86 -2.00
CA ILE A 95 4.94 -2.02 -2.18
C ILE A 95 5.27 -2.64 -3.53
N GLY A 96 5.67 -3.93 -3.51
CA GLY A 96 6.04 -4.69 -4.70
C GLY A 96 4.90 -4.94 -5.68
N LYS A 97 5.19 -5.76 -6.69
CA LYS A 97 4.27 -6.15 -7.77
C LYS A 97 3.33 -7.27 -7.31
N GLY A 98 2.11 -7.28 -7.82
CA GLY A 98 1.14 -8.35 -7.59
C GLY A 98 0.77 -8.58 -6.11
N VAL A 99 0.97 -7.56 -5.26
CA VAL A 99 0.63 -7.62 -3.85
C VAL A 99 -0.89 -7.53 -3.70
N TRP A 100 -1.45 -8.29 -2.75
CA TRP A 100 -2.84 -8.14 -2.36
C TRP A 100 -2.95 -7.65 -0.92
N ILE A 101 -3.54 -6.47 -0.75
CA ILE A 101 -3.72 -5.84 0.55
C ILE A 101 -5.20 -5.91 0.91
N GLY A 102 -5.52 -6.62 1.98
CA GLY A 102 -6.87 -6.79 2.49
C GLY A 102 -7.49 -5.48 2.95
N GLU A 103 -8.80 -5.52 3.15
CA GLU A 103 -9.58 -4.40 3.66
C GLU A 103 -9.09 -3.97 5.06
N GLY A 104 -9.08 -2.66 5.32
CA GLY A 104 -8.76 -2.10 6.65
C GLY A 104 -7.31 -2.20 7.10
N VAL A 105 -6.40 -2.69 6.25
CA VAL A 105 -4.96 -2.79 6.57
C VAL A 105 -4.33 -1.43 6.85
N LYS A 106 -3.36 -1.39 7.76
CA LYS A 106 -2.53 -0.21 8.05
C LYS A 106 -1.07 -0.52 7.75
N ILE A 107 -0.41 0.33 6.98
CA ILE A 107 1.01 0.19 6.63
C ILE A 107 1.77 1.39 7.21
N LEU A 108 2.76 1.09 8.04
CA LEU A 108 3.55 2.09 8.74
C LEU A 108 4.69 2.65 7.88
N PRO A 109 5.27 3.79 8.29
CA PRO A 109 6.40 4.41 7.60
C PRO A 109 7.59 3.46 7.44
N GLY A 110 8.30 3.57 6.32
CA GLY A 110 9.53 2.81 6.04
C GLY A 110 9.35 1.35 5.63
N VAL A 111 8.12 0.83 5.69
CA VAL A 111 7.84 -0.58 5.35
C VAL A 111 8.07 -0.87 3.86
N LYS A 112 8.76 -1.99 3.60
CA LYS A 112 8.89 -2.62 2.29
C LYS A 112 8.10 -3.92 2.24
N ILE A 113 7.17 -4.04 1.29
CA ILE A 113 6.38 -5.25 1.05
C ILE A 113 6.86 -5.89 -0.26
N GLY A 114 7.36 -7.13 -0.17
CA GLY A 114 7.88 -7.87 -1.32
C GLY A 114 6.81 -8.32 -2.31
N ASP A 115 7.25 -8.65 -3.52
CA ASP A 115 6.40 -9.04 -4.64
C ASP A 115 5.50 -10.23 -4.30
N GLY A 116 4.24 -10.18 -4.73
CA GLY A 116 3.28 -11.28 -4.58
C GLY A 116 2.82 -11.56 -3.16
N ALA A 117 3.25 -10.77 -2.18
CA ALA A 117 2.81 -10.88 -0.79
C ALA A 117 1.30 -10.65 -0.65
N VAL A 118 0.72 -11.24 0.40
CA VAL A 118 -0.68 -11.07 0.76
C VAL A 118 -0.74 -10.55 2.20
N ILE A 119 -1.37 -9.39 2.37
CA ILE A 119 -1.61 -8.79 3.68
C ILE A 119 -3.07 -9.04 4.03
N ALA A 120 -3.34 -9.89 5.02
CA ALA A 120 -4.72 -10.20 5.40
C ALA A 120 -5.45 -8.96 5.95
N MET A 121 -6.77 -8.94 5.81
CA MET A 121 -7.61 -7.82 6.25
C MET A 121 -7.38 -7.47 7.72
N GLY A 122 -7.47 -6.18 8.04
CA GLY A 122 -7.30 -5.63 9.39
C GLY A 122 -5.86 -5.69 9.94
N SER A 123 -4.89 -6.18 9.18
CA SER A 123 -3.51 -6.30 9.66
C SER A 123 -2.83 -4.93 9.83
N VAL A 124 -1.89 -4.82 10.77
CA VAL A 124 -1.05 -3.63 10.96
C VAL A 124 0.40 -3.98 10.70
N VAL A 125 0.92 -3.50 9.57
CA VAL A 125 2.24 -3.85 9.05
C VAL A 125 3.27 -2.87 9.62
N PHE A 126 3.99 -3.32 10.63
CA PHE A 126 5.06 -2.57 11.33
C PHE A 126 6.47 -2.86 10.80
N SER A 127 6.64 -3.91 10.01
CA SER A 127 7.95 -4.39 9.56
C SER A 127 7.87 -4.85 8.11
N ASN A 128 9.03 -4.97 7.46
CA ASN A 128 9.10 -5.46 6.09
C ASN A 128 8.46 -6.83 5.95
N VAL A 129 7.83 -7.08 4.81
CA VAL A 129 7.17 -8.33 4.47
C VAL A 129 7.92 -8.98 3.33
N SER A 130 8.32 -10.23 3.51
CA SER A 130 8.99 -11.00 2.47
C SER A 130 8.10 -11.21 1.24
N GLU A 131 8.73 -11.37 0.07
CA GLU A 131 7.99 -11.73 -1.14
C GLU A 131 7.20 -13.03 -0.96
N ASN A 132 6.12 -13.17 -1.73
CA ASN A 132 5.30 -14.37 -1.84
C ASN A 132 4.84 -14.94 -0.48
N THR A 133 4.67 -14.07 0.52
CA THR A 133 4.33 -14.46 1.89
C THR A 133 2.95 -13.94 2.28
N LEU A 134 2.21 -14.74 3.05
CA LEU A 134 1.00 -14.32 3.71
C LEU A 134 1.32 -13.80 5.10
N VAL A 135 0.91 -12.57 5.41
CA VAL A 135 0.96 -12.00 6.76
C VAL A 135 -0.43 -11.71 7.31
N VAL A 136 -0.57 -11.84 8.63
CA VAL A 136 -1.84 -11.60 9.34
C VAL A 136 -1.59 -10.92 10.69
N GLY A 137 -2.59 -10.19 11.20
CA GLY A 137 -2.64 -9.74 12.58
C GLY A 137 -2.13 -8.32 12.84
N ASN A 138 -2.15 -7.93 14.11
CA ASN A 138 -1.66 -6.66 14.62
C ASN A 138 -0.80 -6.92 15.87
N PRO A 139 0.55 -6.83 15.79
CA PRO A 139 1.32 -6.56 14.58
C PRO A 139 1.22 -7.70 13.56
N ALA A 140 1.35 -7.39 12.28
CA ALA A 140 1.33 -8.37 11.21
C ALA A 140 2.53 -9.32 11.32
N LYS A 141 2.29 -10.62 11.20
CA LYS A 141 3.32 -11.68 11.22
C LYS A 141 3.16 -12.60 10.02
N GLU A 142 4.28 -13.05 9.50
CA GLU A 142 4.33 -14.09 8.46
C GLU A 142 3.72 -15.39 8.99
N VAL A 143 2.81 -15.96 8.20
CA VAL A 143 2.10 -17.20 8.55
C VAL A 143 2.54 -18.35 7.66
N LYS A 144 2.73 -18.07 6.36
CA LYS A 144 3.19 -19.07 5.39
C LYS A 144 3.66 -18.44 4.08
N LEU A 145 4.45 -19.22 3.36
CA LEU A 145 4.71 -18.98 1.95
C LEU A 145 3.49 -19.34 1.09
N LEU A 146 3.28 -18.55 0.05
CA LEU A 146 2.25 -18.78 -0.95
C LEU A 146 2.79 -19.65 -2.09
N HIS A 147 1.91 -20.08 -2.98
CA HIS A 147 2.27 -20.95 -4.10
C HIS A 147 3.37 -20.32 -4.98
N LYS A 148 4.51 -21.03 -5.16
CA LYS A 148 5.71 -20.50 -5.84
C LYS A 148 5.46 -19.93 -7.24
N LYS A 149 4.54 -20.55 -8.00
CA LYS A 149 4.10 -20.08 -9.32
C LYS A 149 3.64 -18.60 -9.36
N ARG A 150 3.27 -18.01 -8.22
CA ARG A 150 2.91 -16.58 -8.15
C ARG A 150 4.06 -15.68 -8.61
N ILE A 151 5.32 -16.02 -8.29
CA ILE A 151 6.48 -15.24 -8.74
C ILE A 151 6.67 -15.35 -10.26
N GLU A 152 6.48 -16.53 -10.84
CA GLU A 152 6.49 -16.73 -12.29
C GLU A 152 5.38 -15.92 -12.99
N LEU A 153 4.18 -15.87 -12.40
CA LEU A 153 3.09 -15.06 -12.95
C LEU A 153 3.41 -13.56 -12.92
N ILE A 154 4.09 -13.09 -11.87
CA ILE A 154 4.54 -11.70 -11.76
C ILE A 154 5.57 -11.39 -12.84
N SER A 155 6.58 -12.25 -13.06
CA SER A 155 7.60 -12.03 -14.09
C SER A 155 7.02 -12.04 -15.51
N GLN A 156 5.90 -12.74 -15.72
CA GLN A 156 5.15 -12.77 -16.98
C GLN A 156 4.08 -11.67 -17.09
N ASN A 157 4.01 -10.75 -16.11
CA ASN A 157 3.00 -9.70 -16.01
C ASN A 157 1.55 -10.23 -16.11
N GLN A 158 1.29 -11.39 -15.52
CA GLN A 158 -0.02 -12.06 -15.50
C GLN A 158 -0.85 -11.55 -14.32
N PHE A 159 -1.30 -10.29 -14.41
CA PHE A 159 -2.06 -9.64 -13.35
C PHE A 159 -3.58 -9.80 -13.52
N TYR A 160 -4.29 -9.85 -12.40
CA TYR A 160 -5.75 -10.01 -12.39
C TYR A 160 -6.46 -8.94 -13.23
N LEU A 161 -6.12 -7.65 -13.06
CA LEU A 161 -6.74 -6.57 -13.83
C LEU A 161 -6.39 -6.61 -15.33
N LYS A 162 -5.23 -7.19 -15.69
CA LYS A 162 -4.83 -7.35 -17.10
C LYS A 162 -5.63 -8.43 -17.82
N SER A 163 -6.09 -9.45 -17.10
CA SER A 163 -6.84 -10.57 -17.69
C SER A 163 -8.21 -10.19 -18.29
N GLY A 164 -8.70 -8.97 -18.02
CA GLY A 164 -10.03 -8.53 -18.46
C GLY A 164 -11.18 -9.19 -17.67
N VAL A 165 -10.89 -10.09 -16.73
CA VAL A 165 -11.91 -10.72 -15.88
C VAL A 165 -12.51 -9.68 -14.94
N ARG A 166 -13.78 -9.33 -15.17
CA ARG A 166 -14.54 -8.37 -14.33
C ARG A 166 -15.56 -9.05 -13.41
N ASN A 167 -16.10 -10.19 -13.84
CA ASN A 167 -17.08 -10.95 -13.10
C ASN A 167 -16.51 -12.32 -12.74
N LYS A 168 -16.61 -12.69 -11.46
CA LYS A 168 -16.23 -14.03 -11.00
C LYS A 168 -17.36 -15.00 -11.38
N THR A 169 -17.13 -15.81 -12.40
CA THR A 169 -18.09 -16.83 -12.84
C THR A 169 -17.88 -18.16 -12.13
N ASP A 170 -16.63 -18.47 -11.76
CA ASP A 170 -16.27 -19.70 -11.05
C ASP A 170 -16.22 -19.48 -9.54
N VAL A 171 -17.37 -19.58 -8.88
CA VAL A 171 -17.47 -19.48 -7.42
C VAL A 171 -17.35 -20.88 -6.79
N LYS A 172 -16.26 -21.11 -6.05
CA LYS A 172 -16.06 -22.33 -5.24
C LYS A 172 -16.21 -21.98 -3.77
N VAL A 173 -17.05 -22.72 -3.04
CA VAL A 173 -17.14 -22.61 -1.58
C VAL A 173 -15.97 -23.39 -0.98
N LYS A 174 -15.10 -22.70 -0.24
CA LYS A 174 -14.01 -23.34 0.50
C LYS A 174 -14.51 -23.74 1.89
N ASN A 175 -14.28 -24.98 2.30
CA ASN A 175 -14.50 -25.39 3.69
C ASN A 175 -13.54 -24.59 4.59
N LYS A 176 -14.06 -24.01 5.69
CA LYS A 176 -13.29 -23.17 6.62
C LYS A 176 -12.16 -23.99 7.26
N GLY A 177 -10.97 -23.89 6.70
CA GLY A 177 -9.70 -24.07 7.42
C GLY A 177 -9.09 -22.69 7.64
N GLY A 178 -8.31 -22.54 8.71
CA GLY A 178 -7.49 -21.34 8.92
C GLY A 178 -6.52 -21.08 7.77
N TYR A 179 -5.65 -20.08 7.94
CA TYR A 179 -4.62 -19.75 6.96
C TYR A 179 -3.78 -20.97 6.57
#